data_AF-A0A970ZPM5-F1
#
_entry.id   AF-A0A970ZPM5-F1
#
_cell.length_a   1.000
_cell.length_b   1.000
_cell.length_c   1.000
_cell.angle_alpha   90.00
_cell.angle_beta   90.00
_cell.angle_gamma   90.00
#
_symmetry.space_group_name_H-M   'P 1'
#
loop_
_entity.id
_entity.type
_entity.pdbx_description
1 polymer ?
#
loop_
_entity_poly.entity_id
_entity_poly.type
_entity_poly.pdbx_seq_one_letter_code
_entity_poly.pdbx_strand_id
1 'polypeptide(L)'
;MTRSALLLSLVFSLSCTALPAQDDAAAIAPTSVVNLLADPTLADFTANLNPTRTLEKDPKKIWVIGEDGVLDVSGEGLGYLRTNQAYRDYHLVIDYRWDERTFGSRADRARDCGLLLHCYGPDGAYGTTWMNSIEAQLIEGGSGDILVLAAKDENGVIAPTKVTAEVKKDRDGEPVWTKGAPKVTFPAEGKTMARINWRDRDPDWTDVRGYRGAKEIENPLGEWNRMEVICAGSSIRILLNGELVNEVTDC
;
A
#
# COMPACT_ATOMS: atom_id res chain seq x y z
N MET A 1 -9.51 19.78 -74.25
CA MET A 1 -9.95 20.52 -73.05
C MET A 1 -9.68 19.64 -71.83
N THR A 2 -8.49 19.76 -71.25
CA THR A 2 -8.02 18.97 -70.10
C THR A 2 -8.32 19.74 -68.82
N ARG A 3 -9.20 19.21 -67.95
CA ARG A 3 -9.49 19.78 -66.63
C ARG A 3 -8.46 19.23 -65.62
N SER A 4 -7.61 20.09 -65.08
CA SER A 4 -6.81 19.80 -63.89
C SER A 4 -7.68 19.92 -62.64
N ALA A 5 -7.67 18.89 -61.79
CA ALA A 5 -8.23 18.95 -60.44
C ALA A 5 -7.08 19.21 -59.46
N LEU A 6 -7.18 20.33 -58.73
CA LEU A 6 -6.25 20.69 -57.65
C LEU A 6 -6.71 19.97 -56.38
N LEU A 7 -5.92 19.02 -55.85
CA LEU A 7 -6.15 18.45 -54.52
C LEU A 7 -5.52 19.36 -53.47
N LEU A 8 -6.33 19.92 -52.58
CA LEU A 8 -5.88 20.71 -51.43
C LEU A 8 -5.75 19.77 -50.23
N SER A 9 -4.52 19.41 -49.85
CA SER A 9 -4.25 18.63 -48.64
C SER A 9 -4.25 19.56 -47.42
N LEU A 10 -5.27 19.42 -46.56
CA LEU A 10 -5.35 20.11 -45.28
C LEU A 10 -4.60 19.30 -44.22
N VAL A 11 -3.46 19.82 -43.73
CA VAL A 11 -2.70 19.23 -42.64
C VAL A 11 -3.30 19.73 -41.31
N PHE A 12 -3.94 18.84 -40.55
CA PHE A 12 -4.34 19.13 -39.17
C PHE A 12 -3.14 18.91 -38.24
N SER A 13 -2.56 19.99 -37.73
CA SER A 13 -1.59 19.95 -36.63
C SER A 13 -2.33 19.68 -35.33
N LEU A 14 -2.28 18.43 -34.84
CA LEU A 14 -2.67 18.12 -33.47
C LEU A 14 -1.68 18.81 -32.52
N SER A 15 -2.13 19.91 -31.92
CA SER A 15 -1.41 20.55 -30.82
C SER A 15 -1.60 19.68 -29.59
N CYS A 16 -0.57 18.93 -29.20
CA CYS A 16 -0.55 18.16 -27.97
C CYS A 16 -0.53 19.16 -26.80
N THR A 17 -1.69 19.48 -26.25
CA THR A 17 -1.78 20.23 -24.99
C THR A 17 -1.37 19.28 -23.87
N ALA A 18 -0.11 19.40 -23.42
CA ALA A 18 0.33 18.76 -22.19
C ALA A 18 -0.59 19.25 -21.06
N LEU A 19 -1.23 18.30 -20.36
CA LEU A 19 -1.96 18.61 -19.14
C LEU A 19 -0.97 19.19 -18.13
N PRO A 20 -1.27 20.33 -17.48
CA PRO A 20 -0.44 20.82 -16.39
C PRO A 20 -0.23 19.73 -15.33
N ALA A 21 1.01 19.59 -14.87
CA ALA A 21 1.35 18.75 -13.73
C ALA A 21 0.47 19.17 -12.56
N GLN A 22 -0.17 18.20 -11.93
CA GLN A 22 -0.94 18.42 -10.71
C GLN A 22 0.04 18.95 -9.66
N ASP A 23 -0.15 20.20 -9.21
CA ASP A 23 0.61 20.75 -8.08
C ASP A 23 0.30 19.85 -6.87
N ASP A 24 1.24 18.96 -6.53
CA ASP A 24 1.11 18.12 -5.35
C ASP A 24 1.03 19.03 -4.13
N ALA A 25 -0.12 19.01 -3.44
CA ALA A 25 -0.29 19.73 -2.19
C ALA A 25 0.85 19.34 -1.24
N ALA A 26 1.51 20.34 -0.66
CA ALA A 26 2.64 20.10 0.23
C ALA A 26 2.23 19.14 1.36
N ALA A 27 3.09 18.17 1.66
CA ALA A 27 2.85 17.27 2.79
C ALA A 27 2.70 18.07 4.09
N ILE A 28 1.89 17.61 5.03
CA ILE A 28 1.71 18.25 6.34
C ILE A 28 2.12 17.33 7.48
N ALA A 29 2.69 17.91 8.54
CA ALA A 29 2.89 17.23 9.81
C ALA A 29 1.71 17.56 10.73
N PRO A 30 0.87 16.58 11.12
CA PRO A 30 -0.28 16.84 11.97
C PRO A 30 0.18 17.28 13.36
N THR A 31 -0.41 18.36 13.88
CA THR A 31 -0.13 18.89 15.23
C THR A 31 -1.19 18.50 16.26
N SER A 32 -2.27 17.86 15.80
CA SER A 32 -3.36 17.32 16.60
C SER A 32 -3.87 16.03 15.95
N VAL A 33 -4.70 15.27 16.67
CA VAL A 33 -5.38 14.10 16.11
C VAL A 33 -6.26 14.53 14.94
N VAL A 34 -6.11 13.85 13.81
CA VAL A 34 -6.99 13.96 12.64
C VAL A 34 -7.74 12.65 12.52
N ASN A 35 -9.06 12.68 12.65
CA ASN A 35 -9.88 11.50 12.37
C ASN A 35 -10.10 11.40 10.86
N LEU A 36 -9.32 10.55 10.20
CA LEU A 36 -9.39 10.35 8.76
C LEU A 36 -10.73 9.76 8.31
N LEU A 37 -11.46 9.06 9.18
CA LEU A 37 -12.76 8.43 8.86
C LEU A 37 -13.96 9.25 9.40
N ALA A 38 -13.75 10.53 9.72
CA ALA A 38 -14.82 11.37 10.28
C ALA A 38 -15.96 11.66 9.30
N ASP A 39 -15.65 11.76 8.00
CA ASP A 39 -16.64 11.97 6.94
C ASP A 39 -17.04 10.61 6.32
N PRO A 40 -18.28 10.14 6.54
CA PRO A 40 -18.75 8.86 6.02
C PRO A 40 -18.85 8.82 4.49
N THR A 41 -18.78 9.97 3.82
CA THR A 41 -18.76 10.06 2.36
C THR A 41 -17.37 9.81 1.76
N LEU A 42 -16.33 9.78 2.61
CA LEU A 42 -14.93 9.62 2.21
C LEU A 42 -14.46 10.69 1.21
N ALA A 43 -15.00 11.92 1.30
CA ALA A 43 -14.68 13.00 0.36
C ALA A 43 -13.19 13.39 0.33
N ASP A 44 -12.49 13.18 1.45
CA ASP A 44 -11.05 13.42 1.58
C ASP A 44 -10.17 12.27 1.03
N PHE A 45 -10.78 11.28 0.39
CA PHE A 45 -10.08 10.16 -0.25
C PHE A 45 -10.31 10.11 -1.76
N THR A 46 -9.30 9.58 -2.45
CA THR A 46 -9.39 9.11 -3.82
C THR A 46 -9.33 7.59 -3.84
N ALA A 47 -10.26 6.95 -4.55
CA ALA A 47 -10.26 5.51 -4.78
C ALA A 47 -9.53 5.17 -6.08
N ASN A 48 -8.74 4.10 -6.06
CA ASN A 48 -8.18 3.48 -7.26
C ASN A 48 -8.45 1.97 -7.23
N LEU A 49 -8.89 1.43 -8.36
CA LEU A 49 -9.20 0.01 -8.53
C LEU A 49 -8.43 -0.56 -9.71
N ASN A 50 -7.95 -1.79 -9.55
CA ASN A 50 -7.44 -2.54 -10.68
C ASN A 50 -8.57 -2.72 -11.72
N PRO A 51 -8.34 -2.36 -12.99
CA PRO A 51 -9.41 -2.30 -14.00
C PRO A 51 -9.93 -3.67 -14.42
N THR A 52 -9.16 -4.75 -14.23
CA THR A 52 -9.48 -6.08 -14.76
C THR A 52 -9.62 -7.17 -13.69
N ARG A 53 -9.07 -6.96 -12.48
CA ARG A 53 -9.03 -7.96 -11.41
C ARG A 53 -10.02 -7.73 -10.27
N THR A 54 -10.79 -6.66 -10.36
CA THR A 54 -11.78 -6.25 -9.37
C THR A 54 -13.15 -6.88 -9.68
N LEU A 55 -13.85 -7.39 -8.65
CA LEU A 55 -15.18 -8.00 -8.77
C LEU A 55 -16.29 -6.94 -8.74
N GLU A 56 -16.24 -6.00 -7.80
CA GLU A 56 -17.15 -4.86 -7.70
C GLU A 56 -16.44 -3.56 -8.09
N LYS A 57 -16.97 -2.84 -9.07
CA LYS A 57 -16.32 -1.67 -9.69
C LYS A 57 -16.77 -0.33 -9.11
N ASP A 58 -17.79 -0.32 -8.25
CA ASP A 58 -18.26 0.87 -7.55
C ASP A 58 -17.56 0.99 -6.18
N PRO A 59 -16.63 1.96 -5.99
CA PRO A 59 -15.95 2.17 -4.72
C PRO A 59 -16.90 2.34 -3.53
N LYS A 60 -18.11 2.89 -3.75
CA LYS A 60 -19.11 3.14 -2.69
C LYS A 60 -19.76 1.87 -2.16
N LYS A 61 -19.50 0.72 -2.78
CA LYS A 61 -19.91 -0.61 -2.28
C LYS A 61 -18.74 -1.41 -1.71
N ILE A 62 -17.52 -0.93 -1.91
CA ILE A 62 -16.29 -1.59 -1.47
C ILE A 62 -15.85 -1.02 -0.13
N TRP A 63 -15.90 0.30 0.00
CA TRP A 63 -15.51 1.04 1.20
C TRP A 63 -16.69 1.83 1.71
N VAL A 64 -17.24 1.42 2.85
CA VAL A 64 -18.43 2.02 3.44
C VAL A 64 -18.19 2.27 4.92
N ILE A 65 -18.37 3.51 5.37
CA ILE A 65 -18.39 3.81 6.80
C ILE A 65 -19.80 3.55 7.33
N GLY A 66 -19.93 2.59 8.24
CA GLY A 66 -21.18 2.25 8.91
C GLY A 66 -21.65 3.31 9.90
N GLU A 67 -22.87 3.16 10.42
CA GLU A 67 -23.43 4.07 11.45
C GLU A 67 -22.62 4.04 12.76
N ASP A 68 -21.86 2.97 13.01
CA ASP A 68 -20.94 2.81 14.14
C ASP A 68 -19.58 3.49 13.92
N GLY A 69 -19.36 4.12 12.76
CA GLY A 69 -18.11 4.79 12.40
C GLY A 69 -16.99 3.85 11.96
N VAL A 70 -17.28 2.56 11.75
CA VAL A 70 -16.31 1.59 11.25
C VAL A 70 -16.29 1.60 9.72
N LEU A 71 -15.10 1.66 9.13
CA LEU A 71 -14.94 1.45 7.69
C LEU A 71 -14.99 -0.05 7.37
N ASP A 72 -16.09 -0.49 6.79
CA ASP A 72 -16.23 -1.82 6.21
C ASP A 72 -15.55 -1.86 4.83
N VAL A 73 -14.64 -2.83 4.67
CA VAL A 73 -13.96 -3.12 3.41
C VAL A 73 -14.49 -4.45 2.88
N SER A 74 -15.23 -4.42 1.77
CA SER A 74 -15.94 -5.62 1.28
C SER A 74 -15.02 -6.75 0.82
N GLY A 75 -13.79 -6.42 0.41
CA GLY A 75 -12.83 -7.37 -0.18
C GLY A 75 -13.10 -7.71 -1.66
N GLU A 76 -14.15 -7.16 -2.27
CA GLU A 76 -14.50 -7.40 -3.68
C GLU A 76 -13.78 -6.45 -4.65
N GLY A 77 -13.12 -5.41 -4.12
CA GLY A 77 -12.26 -4.47 -4.84
C GLY A 77 -10.78 -4.80 -4.70
N LEU A 78 -10.05 -4.98 -5.80
CA LEU A 78 -8.59 -5.00 -5.76
C LEU A 78 -8.08 -3.57 -5.97
N GLY A 79 -7.75 -2.88 -4.89
CA GLY A 79 -7.34 -1.48 -4.95
C GLY A 79 -7.23 -0.85 -3.56
N TYR A 80 -7.26 0.48 -3.50
CA TYR A 80 -7.09 1.23 -2.27
C TYR A 80 -7.89 2.54 -2.26
N LEU A 81 -8.06 3.08 -1.05
CA LEU A 81 -8.31 4.49 -0.81
C LEU A 81 -7.01 5.17 -0.42
N ARG A 82 -6.72 6.34 -0.97
CA ARG A 82 -5.62 7.21 -0.53
C ARG A 82 -6.16 8.56 -0.11
N THR A 83 -5.56 9.17 0.90
CA THR A 83 -5.89 10.54 1.29
C THR A 83 -5.59 11.50 0.14
N ASN A 84 -6.40 12.55 0.00
CA ASN A 84 -6.13 13.64 -0.94
C ASN A 84 -4.98 14.53 -0.42
N GLN A 85 -4.86 14.66 0.90
CA GLN A 85 -3.75 15.34 1.57
C GLN A 85 -2.55 14.39 1.73
N ALA A 86 -1.36 14.89 1.40
CA ALA A 86 -0.10 14.23 1.72
C ALA A 86 0.31 14.51 3.18
N TYR A 87 0.87 13.52 3.87
CA TYR A 87 1.33 13.65 5.26
C TYR A 87 2.81 13.30 5.39
N ARG A 88 3.47 13.90 6.37
CA ARG A 88 4.80 13.52 6.87
C ARG A 88 4.81 13.58 8.39
N ASP A 89 5.81 12.99 9.04
CA ASP A 89 6.04 13.15 10.49
C ASP A 89 4.78 12.91 11.34
N TYR A 90 4.16 11.74 11.19
CA TYR A 90 2.88 11.39 11.80
C TYR A 90 2.95 10.08 12.59
N HIS A 91 2.02 9.96 13.53
CA HIS A 91 1.68 8.70 14.18
C HIS A 91 0.29 8.27 13.70
N LEU A 92 0.25 7.32 12.78
CA LEU A 92 -0.98 6.74 12.26
C LEU A 92 -1.40 5.56 13.14
N VAL A 93 -2.63 5.57 13.62
CA VAL A 93 -3.21 4.51 14.44
C VAL A 93 -4.44 3.97 13.72
N ILE A 94 -4.49 2.66 13.54
CA ILE A 94 -5.69 1.97 13.08
C ILE A 94 -6.07 0.87 14.06
N ASP A 95 -7.37 0.73 14.29
CA ASP A 95 -7.93 -0.49 14.85
C ASP A 95 -8.61 -1.25 13.69
N TYR A 96 -8.31 -2.53 13.55
CA TYR A 96 -8.85 -3.37 12.48
C TYR A 96 -9.27 -4.73 13.04
N ARG A 97 -10.19 -5.41 12.35
CA ARG A 97 -10.58 -6.78 12.65
C ARG A 97 -10.79 -7.54 11.36
N TRP A 98 -10.51 -8.82 11.39
CA TRP A 98 -10.76 -9.72 10.27
C TRP A 98 -12.20 -10.26 10.33
N ASP A 99 -12.88 -10.25 9.18
CA ASP A 99 -14.16 -10.96 8.97
C ASP A 99 -13.91 -12.31 8.27
N GLU A 100 -14.89 -13.20 8.21
CA GLU A 100 -14.72 -14.58 7.75
C GLU A 100 -14.32 -14.70 6.27
N ARG A 101 -14.77 -13.75 5.44
CA ARG A 101 -14.82 -13.88 3.98
C ARG A 101 -13.50 -13.51 3.29
N THR A 102 -13.19 -14.26 2.25
CA THR A 102 -12.18 -13.93 1.23
C THR A 102 -12.78 -14.25 -0.14
N PHE A 103 -12.29 -13.60 -1.20
CA PHE A 103 -12.98 -13.57 -2.50
C PHE A 103 -12.09 -13.92 -3.69
N GLY A 104 -12.74 -14.26 -4.80
CA GLY A 104 -12.10 -14.47 -6.09
C GLY A 104 -10.97 -15.50 -6.05
N SER A 105 -9.83 -15.17 -6.64
CA SER A 105 -8.65 -16.03 -6.64
C SER A 105 -7.98 -16.19 -5.26
N ARG A 106 -8.47 -15.48 -4.23
CA ARG A 106 -7.98 -15.56 -2.85
C ARG A 106 -9.01 -16.19 -1.89
N ALA A 107 -10.05 -16.87 -2.40
CA ALA A 107 -11.12 -17.45 -1.57
C ALA A 107 -10.67 -18.51 -0.54
N ASP A 108 -9.49 -19.10 -0.72
CA ASP A 108 -8.85 -20.08 0.18
C ASP A 108 -7.59 -19.53 0.88
N ARG A 109 -7.25 -18.26 0.63
CA ARG A 109 -5.99 -17.62 1.04
C ARG A 109 -6.13 -16.82 2.32
N ALA A 110 -4.99 -16.43 2.88
CA ALA A 110 -4.94 -15.57 4.05
C ALA A 110 -5.70 -14.27 3.79
N ARG A 111 -6.38 -13.76 4.81
CA ARG A 111 -7.03 -12.45 4.76
C ARG A 111 -5.95 -11.38 4.62
N ASP A 112 -6.17 -10.44 3.71
CA ASP A 112 -5.12 -9.60 3.16
C ASP A 112 -5.64 -8.19 2.93
N CYS A 113 -4.87 -7.21 3.38
CA CYS A 113 -5.10 -5.77 3.31
C CYS A 113 -3.74 -5.07 3.46
N GLY A 114 -3.69 -3.74 3.55
CA GLY A 114 -2.43 -3.05 3.81
C GLY A 114 -2.60 -1.57 4.09
N LEU A 115 -1.63 -1.01 4.80
CA LEU A 115 -1.45 0.43 4.92
C LEU A 115 -0.33 0.87 3.99
N LEU A 116 -0.68 1.52 2.88
CA LEU A 116 0.28 2.12 1.97
C LEU A 116 0.69 3.50 2.50
N LEU A 117 1.99 3.70 2.67
CA LEU A 117 2.63 4.86 3.26
C LEU A 117 3.43 5.61 2.19
N HIS A 118 3.42 6.94 2.29
CA HIS A 118 4.20 7.84 1.43
C HIS A 118 4.02 7.54 -0.06
N CYS A 119 2.77 7.30 -0.48
CA CYS A 119 2.44 6.99 -1.87
C CYS A 119 2.77 8.16 -2.82
N TYR A 120 3.38 7.87 -3.97
CA TYR A 120 3.69 8.89 -4.98
C TYR A 120 3.74 8.35 -6.41
N GLY A 121 3.66 9.25 -7.38
CA GLY A 121 3.58 8.93 -8.81
C GLY A 121 2.15 8.64 -9.26
N PRO A 122 1.94 8.04 -10.44
CA PRO A 122 0.59 7.77 -10.94
C PRO A 122 -0.08 6.60 -10.21
N ASP A 123 -1.40 6.69 -10.06
CA ASP A 123 -2.22 5.58 -9.59
C ASP A 123 -2.04 4.37 -10.54
N GLY A 124 -1.83 3.17 -9.97
CA GLY A 124 -1.63 1.94 -10.76
C GLY A 124 -0.23 1.76 -11.34
N ALA A 125 0.75 2.61 -11.01
CA ALA A 125 2.14 2.50 -11.45
C ALA A 125 2.77 1.13 -11.17
N TYR A 126 2.42 0.49 -10.05
CA TYR A 126 2.93 -0.81 -9.66
C TYR A 126 1.86 -1.90 -9.81
N GLY A 127 2.14 -2.90 -10.65
CA GLY A 127 1.23 -4.05 -10.84
C GLY A 127 -0.17 -3.68 -11.32
N THR A 128 -0.32 -2.56 -12.03
CA THR A 128 -1.61 -2.01 -12.50
C THR A 128 -2.60 -1.75 -11.36
N THR A 129 -2.10 -1.64 -10.13
CA THR A 129 -2.94 -1.55 -8.93
C THR A 129 -2.42 -0.48 -8.00
N TRP A 130 -1.18 -0.58 -7.54
CA TRP A 130 -0.62 0.24 -6.47
C TRP A 130 0.15 1.45 -7.02
N MET A 131 0.42 2.43 -6.15
CA MET A 131 1.41 3.48 -6.41
C MET A 131 2.82 2.99 -6.02
N ASN A 132 3.84 3.83 -6.22
CA ASN A 132 5.07 3.65 -5.47
C ASN A 132 4.78 3.90 -3.99
N SER A 133 5.22 3.02 -3.10
CA SER A 133 4.91 3.15 -1.67
C SER A 133 5.76 2.24 -0.80
N ILE A 134 5.74 2.50 0.49
CA ILE A 134 6.12 1.55 1.53
C ILE A 134 4.83 1.03 2.16
N GLU A 135 4.71 -0.26 2.42
CA GLU A 135 3.50 -0.84 2.97
C GLU A 135 3.79 -1.41 4.37
N ALA A 136 2.99 -0.99 5.35
CA ALA A 136 2.83 -1.74 6.58
C ALA A 136 1.77 -2.81 6.32
N GLN A 137 2.23 -4.05 6.17
CA GLN A 137 1.42 -5.17 5.71
C GLN A 137 0.38 -5.57 6.76
N LEU A 138 -0.84 -5.85 6.30
CA LEU A 138 -1.92 -6.43 7.09
C LEU A 138 -2.33 -7.73 6.44
N ILE A 139 -1.65 -8.82 6.79
CA ILE A 139 -1.97 -10.15 6.27
C ILE A 139 -2.05 -11.13 7.42
N GLU A 140 -3.12 -11.91 7.46
CA GLU A 140 -3.34 -12.94 8.47
C GLU A 140 -2.12 -13.86 8.58
N GLY A 141 -1.55 -13.97 9.79
CA GLY A 141 -0.37 -14.77 10.05
C GLY A 141 0.97 -14.02 9.89
N GLY A 142 0.94 -12.74 9.56
CA GLY A 142 2.11 -11.87 9.71
C GLY A 142 1.91 -10.43 9.30
N SER A 143 0.86 -9.83 9.84
CA SER A 143 0.72 -8.39 9.91
C SER A 143 1.97 -7.77 10.58
N GLY A 144 2.45 -6.66 10.03
CA GLY A 144 3.68 -5.99 10.48
C GLY A 144 4.91 -6.19 9.60
N ASP A 145 4.84 -7.01 8.56
CA ASP A 145 5.87 -7.00 7.52
C ASP A 145 5.93 -5.62 6.84
N ILE A 146 7.08 -5.28 6.30
CA ILE A 146 7.25 -4.11 5.45
C ILE A 146 7.42 -4.57 4.00
N LEU A 147 6.60 -4.04 3.08
CA LEU A 147 6.85 -4.16 1.65
C LEU A 147 7.32 -2.83 1.09
N VAL A 148 8.19 -2.89 0.09
CA VAL A 148 8.64 -1.71 -0.67
C VAL A 148 8.23 -1.90 -2.10
N LEU A 149 7.44 -0.96 -2.65
CA LEU A 149 6.95 -1.00 -4.02
C LEU A 149 7.61 0.14 -4.82
N ALA A 150 8.52 -0.24 -5.71
CA ALA A 150 9.26 0.66 -6.59
C ALA A 150 8.89 0.34 -8.06
N ALA A 151 7.92 1.05 -8.61
CA ALA A 151 7.47 0.86 -9.97
C ALA A 151 8.60 1.11 -10.97
N LYS A 152 8.52 0.43 -12.12
CA LYS A 152 9.45 0.60 -13.22
C LYS A 152 8.71 1.26 -14.38
N ASP A 153 9.22 2.38 -14.86
CA ASP A 153 8.62 3.12 -15.97
C ASP A 153 8.85 2.44 -17.33
N GLU A 154 8.30 3.03 -18.39
CA GLU A 154 8.40 2.53 -19.77
C GLU A 154 9.85 2.49 -20.29
N ASN A 155 10.74 3.32 -19.73
CA ASN A 155 12.16 3.36 -20.08
C ASN A 155 13.00 2.37 -19.24
N GLY A 156 12.36 1.64 -18.33
CA GLY A 156 13.04 0.70 -17.43
C GLY A 156 13.65 1.35 -16.18
N VAL A 157 13.38 2.63 -15.93
CA VAL A 157 13.85 3.33 -14.72
C VAL A 157 12.99 2.91 -13.54
N ILE A 158 13.65 2.43 -12.48
CA ILE A 158 12.99 2.03 -11.24
C ILE A 158 12.85 3.28 -10.34
N ALA A 159 11.66 3.45 -9.77
CA ALA A 159 11.38 4.52 -8.82
C ALA A 159 12.34 4.43 -7.62
N PRO A 160 12.74 5.57 -7.03
CA PRO A 160 13.75 5.58 -5.96
C PRO A 160 13.24 5.08 -4.60
N THR A 161 12.05 4.46 -4.52
CA THR A 161 11.48 3.92 -3.28
C THR A 161 12.44 2.90 -2.68
N LYS A 162 12.97 3.20 -1.50
CA LYS A 162 13.90 2.33 -0.78
C LYS A 162 13.80 2.55 0.71
N VAL A 163 14.28 1.57 1.46
CA VAL A 163 14.38 1.61 2.92
C VAL A 163 15.65 0.87 3.36
N THR A 164 16.17 1.18 4.53
CA THR A 164 17.25 0.44 5.18
C THR A 164 16.72 -0.21 6.47
N ALA A 165 16.92 -1.51 6.64
CA ALA A 165 16.55 -2.27 7.84
C ALA A 165 17.73 -3.03 8.43
N GLU A 166 17.71 -3.22 9.74
CA GLU A 166 18.56 -4.20 10.43
C GLU A 166 17.94 -5.58 10.27
N VAL A 167 18.62 -6.49 9.56
CA VAL A 167 18.04 -7.80 9.19
C VAL A 167 18.98 -8.97 9.45
N LYS A 168 18.39 -10.10 9.84
CA LYS A 168 19.00 -11.42 9.69
C LYS A 168 18.20 -12.20 8.66
N LYS A 169 18.86 -13.12 7.96
CA LYS A 169 18.16 -14.11 7.17
C LYS A 169 17.71 -15.25 8.07
N ASP A 170 16.48 -15.68 7.94
CA ASP A 170 16.01 -16.91 8.56
C ASP A 170 16.53 -18.15 7.79
N ARG A 171 15.90 -19.31 8.00
CA ARG A 171 16.35 -20.57 7.41
C ARG A 171 16.06 -20.70 5.92
N ASP A 172 15.04 -20.02 5.39
CA ASP A 172 14.71 -20.05 3.97
C ASP A 172 15.38 -18.89 3.20
N GLY A 173 15.98 -17.96 3.95
CA GLY A 173 16.81 -16.89 3.41
C GLY A 173 16.08 -15.56 3.32
N GLU A 174 14.81 -15.51 3.75
CA GLU A 174 14.01 -14.30 3.79
C GLU A 174 14.56 -13.33 4.85
N PRO A 175 14.55 -12.02 4.57
CA PRO A 175 15.02 -11.01 5.51
C PRO A 175 14.00 -10.81 6.64
N VAL A 176 14.40 -11.10 7.86
CA VAL A 176 13.62 -10.85 9.07
C VAL A 176 14.22 -9.67 9.82
N TRP A 177 13.39 -8.66 10.12
CA TRP A 177 13.81 -7.53 10.92
C TRP A 177 14.33 -8.01 12.28
N THR A 178 15.56 -7.64 12.61
CA THR A 178 16.20 -8.03 13.85
C THR A 178 17.01 -6.86 14.38
N LYS A 179 16.54 -6.25 15.45
CA LYS A 179 17.23 -5.12 16.09
C LYS A 179 18.70 -5.44 16.40
N GLY A 180 19.59 -4.54 16.00
CA GLY A 180 21.05 -4.66 16.13
C GLY A 180 21.72 -5.59 15.12
N ALA A 181 20.99 -6.15 14.15
CA ALA A 181 21.59 -6.87 13.04
C ALA A 181 22.19 -5.91 12.00
N PRO A 182 23.02 -6.41 11.06
CA PRO A 182 23.57 -5.56 10.00
C PRO A 182 22.47 -4.85 9.20
N LYS A 183 22.76 -3.60 8.82
CA LYS A 183 21.88 -2.80 7.99
C LYS A 183 21.98 -3.22 6.52
N VAL A 184 20.82 -3.39 5.88
CA VAL A 184 20.68 -3.72 4.47
C VAL A 184 19.62 -2.81 3.86
N THR A 185 19.89 -2.30 2.66
CA THR A 185 18.95 -1.47 1.89
C THR A 185 18.11 -2.34 0.95
N PHE A 186 16.81 -2.05 0.91
CA PHE A 186 15.78 -2.72 0.15
C PHE A 186 15.02 -1.70 -0.73
N PRO A 187 14.55 -2.08 -1.92
CA PRO A 187 14.82 -3.35 -2.57
C PRO A 187 16.30 -3.46 -2.99
N ALA A 188 16.78 -4.69 -3.21
CA ALA A 188 18.12 -4.89 -3.75
C ALA A 188 18.27 -4.18 -5.10
N GLU A 189 19.48 -3.79 -5.48
CA GLU A 189 19.73 -3.05 -6.71
C GLU A 189 19.10 -3.75 -7.93
N GLY A 190 18.37 -2.97 -8.74
CA GLY A 190 17.66 -3.47 -9.92
C GLY A 190 16.35 -4.24 -9.64
N LYS A 191 15.93 -4.35 -8.37
CA LYS A 191 14.64 -4.95 -7.99
C LYS A 191 13.58 -3.87 -7.74
N THR A 192 12.34 -4.22 -8.04
CA THR A 192 11.17 -3.34 -7.92
C THR A 192 10.35 -3.60 -6.66
N MET A 193 10.66 -4.67 -5.93
CA MET A 193 9.99 -5.03 -4.70
C MET A 193 10.92 -5.70 -3.72
N ALA A 194 10.66 -5.47 -2.44
CA ALA A 194 11.17 -6.26 -1.34
C ALA A 194 10.09 -6.44 -0.28
N ARG A 195 10.22 -7.52 0.48
CA ARG A 195 9.55 -7.74 1.76
C ARG A 195 10.63 -7.80 2.84
N ILE A 196 10.32 -7.27 4.01
CA ILE A 196 11.08 -7.43 5.24
C ILE A 196 10.10 -8.01 6.27
N ASN A 197 10.30 -9.27 6.60
CA ASN A 197 9.46 -9.99 7.55
C ASN A 197 9.58 -9.35 8.94
N TRP A 198 8.46 -9.28 9.67
CA TRP A 198 8.48 -8.82 11.06
C TRP A 198 9.27 -9.78 11.97
N ARG A 199 9.76 -9.29 13.11
CA ARG A 199 10.76 -9.99 13.95
C ARG A 199 10.48 -11.46 14.28
N ASP A 200 9.21 -11.82 14.41
CA ASP A 200 8.77 -13.15 14.83
C ASP A 200 7.85 -13.80 13.77
N ARG A 201 7.92 -13.35 12.51
CA ARG A 201 7.23 -13.99 11.38
C ARG A 201 7.56 -15.48 11.36
N ASP A 202 6.52 -16.31 11.25
CA ASP A 202 6.71 -17.75 11.15
C ASP A 202 7.38 -18.08 9.80
N PRO A 203 8.58 -18.69 9.78
CA PRO A 203 9.23 -19.09 8.53
C PRO A 203 8.48 -20.21 7.80
N ASP A 204 7.52 -20.87 8.44
CA ASP A 204 6.59 -21.80 7.78
C ASP A 204 5.27 -21.13 7.37
N TRP A 205 5.21 -19.79 7.31
CA TRP A 205 3.99 -19.11 6.89
C TRP A 205 3.54 -19.58 5.51
N THR A 206 2.25 -19.87 5.40
CA THR A 206 1.63 -20.24 4.13
C THR A 206 0.40 -19.37 3.89
N ASP A 207 0.17 -19.02 2.63
CA ASP A 207 -0.97 -18.21 2.21
C ASP A 207 -2.26 -19.04 2.22
N VAL A 208 -2.77 -19.30 3.42
CA VAL A 208 -4.00 -20.04 3.69
C VAL A 208 -4.79 -19.32 4.77
N ARG A 209 -6.12 -19.38 4.64
CA ARG A 209 -7.02 -18.77 5.62
C ARG A 209 -6.86 -19.40 7.00
N GLY A 210 -6.86 -18.56 8.03
CA GLY A 210 -6.74 -18.97 9.44
C GLY A 210 -5.32 -19.32 9.87
N TYR A 211 -4.30 -19.01 9.06
CA TYR A 211 -2.92 -19.25 9.47
C TYR A 211 -2.58 -18.47 10.74
N ARG A 212 -1.98 -19.15 11.72
CA ARG A 212 -1.45 -18.54 12.94
C ARG A 212 -0.11 -19.18 13.27
N GLY A 213 0.94 -18.37 13.26
CA GLY A 213 2.28 -18.80 13.64
C GLY A 213 2.41 -19.05 15.15
N ALA A 214 3.47 -19.73 15.57
CA ALA A 214 3.70 -20.05 16.98
C ALA A 214 3.86 -18.81 17.89
N LYS A 215 4.25 -17.68 17.31
CA LYS A 215 4.44 -16.39 17.98
C LYS A 215 3.45 -15.31 17.52
N GLU A 216 2.33 -15.73 16.91
CA GLU A 216 1.31 -14.80 16.43
C GLU A 216 0.81 -13.89 17.56
N ILE A 217 0.75 -12.59 17.27
CA ILE A 217 0.31 -11.56 18.22
C ILE A 217 -0.96 -10.86 17.77
N GLU A 218 -1.47 -11.10 16.56
CA GLU A 218 -2.83 -10.73 16.20
C GLU A 218 -3.84 -11.45 17.08
N ASN A 219 -4.84 -10.72 17.57
CA ASN A 219 -6.00 -11.29 18.25
C ASN A 219 -6.76 -12.24 17.31
N PRO A 220 -7.53 -13.19 17.86
CA PRO A 220 -8.35 -14.12 17.08
C PRO A 220 -9.29 -13.43 16.08
N LEU A 221 -9.78 -14.22 15.11
CA LEU A 221 -10.77 -13.79 14.12
C LEU A 221 -11.98 -13.12 14.79
N GLY A 222 -12.40 -11.97 14.26
CA GLY A 222 -13.51 -11.18 14.80
C GLY A 222 -13.12 -10.23 15.94
N GLU A 223 -11.94 -10.37 16.54
CA GLU A 223 -11.44 -9.46 17.57
C GLU A 223 -10.65 -8.29 16.96
N TRP A 224 -10.66 -7.16 17.67
CA TRP A 224 -9.96 -5.96 17.26
C TRP A 224 -8.46 -6.09 17.52
N ASN A 225 -7.67 -5.70 16.52
CA ASN A 225 -6.23 -5.51 16.55
C ASN A 225 -5.94 -4.03 16.43
N ARG A 226 -4.84 -3.58 17.05
CA ARG A 226 -4.33 -2.21 16.88
C ARG A 226 -3.00 -2.26 16.14
N MET A 227 -2.90 -1.54 15.02
CA MET A 227 -1.61 -1.25 14.38
C MET A 227 -1.31 0.24 14.50
N GLU A 228 -0.07 0.52 14.91
CA GLU A 228 0.47 1.87 15.01
C GLU A 228 1.67 1.99 14.08
N VAL A 229 1.66 2.99 13.22
CA VAL A 229 2.76 3.30 12.30
C VAL A 229 3.27 4.70 12.62
N ILE A 230 4.52 4.78 13.07
CA ILE A 230 5.18 6.05 13.40
C ILE A 230 6.16 6.38 12.29
N CYS A 231 5.79 7.35 11.46
CA CYS A 231 6.65 7.96 10.44
C CYS A 231 7.28 9.21 11.04
N ALA A 232 8.60 9.23 11.23
CA ALA A 232 9.31 10.36 11.84
C ALA A 232 10.66 10.60 11.15
N GLY A 233 10.79 11.74 10.48
CA GLY A 233 11.90 12.02 9.58
C GLY A 233 12.00 10.93 8.51
N SER A 234 13.15 10.26 8.45
CA SER A 234 13.42 9.16 7.51
C SER A 234 13.25 7.77 8.13
N SER A 235 12.49 7.65 9.22
CA SER A 235 12.22 6.36 9.87
C SER A 235 10.73 6.02 9.92
N ILE A 236 10.44 4.72 9.82
CA ILE A 236 9.12 4.14 10.01
C ILE A 236 9.24 3.02 11.03
N ARG A 237 8.40 3.06 12.07
CA ARG A 237 8.25 1.98 13.06
C ARG A 237 6.83 1.46 13.02
N ILE A 238 6.67 0.14 13.06
CA ILE A 238 5.37 -0.52 13.10
C ILE A 238 5.24 -1.21 14.45
N LEU A 239 4.17 -0.90 15.17
CA LEU A 239 3.74 -1.64 16.34
C LEU A 239 2.43 -2.36 16.04
N LEU A 240 2.29 -3.57 16.55
CA LEU A 240 1.08 -4.37 16.46
C LEU A 240 0.71 -4.82 17.87
N ASN A 241 -0.50 -4.49 18.32
CA ASN A 241 -1.00 -4.76 19.67
C ASN A 241 -0.01 -4.32 20.78
N GLY A 242 0.62 -3.16 20.59
CA GLY A 242 1.58 -2.55 21.53
C GLY A 242 3.03 -3.04 21.40
N GLU A 243 3.31 -3.99 20.51
CA GLU A 243 4.63 -4.61 20.33
C GLU A 243 5.33 -4.07 19.09
N LEU A 244 6.59 -3.62 19.20
CA LEU A 244 7.40 -3.13 18.05
C LEU A 244 7.82 -4.29 17.12
N VAL A 245 7.11 -4.49 16.02
CA VAL A 245 7.28 -5.64 15.13
C VAL A 245 8.27 -5.43 14.00
N ASN A 246 8.46 -4.19 13.55
CA ASN A 246 9.34 -3.85 12.44
C ASN A 246 9.80 -2.39 12.48
N GLU A 247 10.98 -2.10 11.92
CA GLU A 247 11.54 -0.75 11.84
C GLU A 247 12.46 -0.60 10.62
N VAL A 248 12.28 0.50 9.89
CA VAL A 248 13.13 0.91 8.78
C VAL A 248 13.58 2.36 8.91
N THR A 249 14.68 2.67 8.25
CA THR A 249 15.32 3.99 8.16
C THR A 249 15.65 4.32 6.70
N ASP A 250 16.18 5.52 6.43
CA ASP A 250 16.60 5.97 5.09
C ASP A 250 15.50 5.83 4.02
N CYS A 251 14.25 6.03 4.44
CA CYS A 251 13.06 6.06 3.60
C CYS A 251 12.64 7.47 3.21
#